data_AF-I8QLJ3-F1
#
_entry.id   AF-I8QLJ3-F1
#
_cell.length_a   1.000
_cell.length_b   1.000
_cell.length_c   1.000
_cell.angle_alpha   90.00
_cell.angle_beta   90.00
_cell.angle_gamma   90.00
#
_symmetry.space_group_name_H-M   'P 1'
#
loop_
_entity.id
_entity.type
_entity.pdbx_description
1 polymer ?
#
loop_
_entity_poly.entity_id
_entity_poly.type
_entity_poly.pdbx_seq_one_letter_code
_entity_poly.pdbx_strand_id
1 'polypeptide(L)'
;MATVPLRILHPRHGIHEPTSGTPARSAGSVRRTTTIDMLRPDGFGGPLHLVGRGRDLRTADPADDGPGGTAAGAEVLGEATVHAVVDFTAGRELRQITSDPTRPALAGLVGRSVAAGFRGRLDEVDPAVAAEEDLLYLLLDDLPGAALVSGHAYGAAAQEARETGVPAIPPMRQGDYRHVTDLCAGFATGGTIMSEVEAFGRSPVVTGPVAPPLERPGDPLAWHDTPPLPPRGMRRARRVDVRLDGSGARAHVDALFRDSYVLPEGVATVIHEYTVTAEVDTATSTFVSCEATPRALPFVECPAAAASAARLAGMPLAGLRPFVRRTFVGTSTCTHLNDTLRVLEDVQALLGPLHPHLREGAHLREGAHLREGAHLREGAENHG
;
A
#
# COMPACT_ATOMS: atom_id res chain seq x y z
N MET A 1 -16.08 -12.95 28.13
CA MET A 1 -14.90 -13.04 27.24
C MET A 1 -13.68 -12.88 28.12
N ALA A 2 -12.84 -13.91 28.23
CA ALA A 2 -11.57 -13.78 28.94
C ALA A 2 -10.71 -12.77 28.18
N THR A 3 -10.33 -11.67 28.83
CA THR A 3 -9.33 -10.74 28.31
C THR A 3 -8.02 -11.51 28.16
N VAL A 4 -7.69 -11.92 26.93
CA VAL A 4 -6.34 -12.39 26.62
C VAL A 4 -5.41 -11.21 26.92
N PRO A 5 -4.49 -11.34 27.90
CA PRO A 5 -3.61 -10.24 28.23
C PRO A 5 -2.75 -9.98 26.99
N LEU A 6 -2.91 -8.80 26.39
CA LEU A 6 -1.95 -8.29 25.42
C LEU A 6 -0.56 -8.32 26.07
N ARG A 7 0.48 -8.51 25.25
CA ARG A 7 1.87 -8.41 25.71
C ARG A 7 2.08 -7.10 26.49
N ILE A 8 3.03 -7.07 27.41
CA ILE A 8 3.33 -5.86 28.18
C ILE A 8 3.60 -4.71 27.20
N LEU A 9 2.90 -3.61 27.39
CA LEU A 9 3.05 -2.43 26.56
C LEU A 9 4.38 -1.75 26.89
N HIS A 10 5.19 -1.48 25.87
CA HIS A 10 6.46 -0.79 26.04
C HIS A 10 6.23 0.64 26.56
N PRO A 11 6.94 1.14 27.59
CA PRO A 11 6.68 2.47 28.18
C PRO A 11 6.89 3.64 27.20
N ARG A 12 7.63 3.41 26.11
CA ARG A 12 7.82 4.37 25.01
C ARG A 12 7.02 4.00 23.76
N HIS A 13 5.84 3.40 23.94
CA HIS A 13 4.93 3.11 22.83
C HIS A 13 4.44 4.39 22.15
N GLY A 14 4.09 4.30 20.87
CA GLY A 14 3.48 5.42 20.15
C GLY A 14 1.98 5.54 20.43
N ILE A 15 1.26 6.23 19.54
CA ILE A 15 -0.19 6.41 19.65
C ILE A 15 -0.90 5.05 19.50
N HIS A 16 -1.96 4.80 20.27
CA HIS A 16 -2.71 3.54 20.36
C HIS A 16 -4.23 3.75 20.15
N GLU A 17 -4.59 4.53 19.13
CA GLU A 17 -5.96 4.97 18.81
C GLU A 17 -6.40 4.52 17.41
N PRO A 18 -6.41 3.19 17.14
CA PRO A 18 -6.72 2.68 15.82
C PRO A 18 -8.14 3.05 15.39
N THR A 19 -8.31 3.28 14.10
CA THR A 19 -9.59 3.54 13.45
C THR A 19 -10.51 2.33 13.59
N SER A 20 -11.80 2.57 13.76
CA SER A 20 -12.81 1.50 13.79
C SER A 20 -13.73 1.61 12.59
N GLY A 21 -13.91 0.49 11.88
CA GLY A 21 -14.72 0.41 10.67
C GLY A 21 -14.19 1.26 9.51
N THR A 22 -14.99 1.28 8.45
CA THR A 22 -14.73 2.06 7.24
C THR A 22 -15.85 3.07 7.01
N PRO A 23 -15.55 4.33 6.65
CA PRO A 23 -16.56 5.32 6.28
C PRO A 23 -17.50 4.82 5.18
N ALA A 24 -18.74 5.32 5.18
CA ALA A 24 -19.69 5.04 4.12
C ALA A 24 -19.12 5.53 2.78
N ARG A 25 -19.37 4.78 1.71
CA ARG A 25 -19.02 5.21 0.36
C ARG A 25 -19.86 6.43 -0.01
N SER A 26 -19.22 7.50 -0.45
CA SER A 26 -19.94 8.70 -0.90
C SER A 26 -20.60 8.46 -2.25
N ALA A 27 -21.73 9.09 -2.52
CA ALA A 27 -22.29 9.18 -3.86
C ALA A 27 -21.26 9.81 -4.83
N GLY A 28 -21.20 9.33 -6.07
CA GLY A 28 -20.27 9.85 -7.07
C GLY A 28 -18.79 9.72 -6.70
N SER A 29 -18.41 8.65 -5.99
CA SER A 29 -17.03 8.41 -5.55
C SER A 29 -16.42 7.14 -6.15
N VAL A 30 -15.09 7.09 -6.19
CA VAL A 30 -14.33 5.86 -6.47
C VAL A 30 -13.57 5.47 -5.22
N ARG A 31 -13.68 4.19 -4.83
CA ARG A 31 -12.93 3.57 -3.74
C ARG A 31 -11.98 2.52 -4.29
N ARG A 32 -10.69 2.70 -4.06
CA ARG A 32 -9.66 1.67 -4.18
C ARG A 32 -9.45 1.00 -2.83
N THR A 33 -9.47 -0.33 -2.78
CA THR A 33 -9.05 -1.10 -1.60
C THR A 33 -8.00 -2.11 -2.01
N THR A 34 -6.93 -2.24 -1.23
CA THR A 34 -5.92 -3.30 -1.40
C THR A 34 -5.56 -3.96 -0.07
N THR A 35 -5.27 -5.25 -0.13
CA THR A 35 -4.65 -5.98 0.97
C THR A 35 -3.46 -6.80 0.47
N ILE A 36 -2.42 -6.92 1.29
CA ILE A 36 -1.35 -7.92 1.11
C ILE A 36 -1.24 -8.72 2.41
N ASP A 37 -1.64 -9.97 2.34
CA ASP A 37 -1.45 -10.93 3.42
C ASP A 37 -0.02 -11.47 3.39
N MET A 38 0.61 -11.52 4.54
CA MET A 38 1.96 -12.03 4.75
C MET A 38 1.86 -13.30 5.59
N LEU A 39 1.99 -14.44 4.91
CA LEU A 39 1.67 -15.75 5.44
C LEU A 39 2.92 -16.65 5.45
N ARG A 40 2.97 -17.58 6.41
CA ARG A 40 4.04 -18.58 6.54
C ARG A 40 3.40 -19.96 6.76
N PRO A 41 2.78 -20.55 5.71
CA PRO A 41 2.05 -21.80 5.85
C PRO A 41 2.93 -22.95 6.35
N ASP A 42 4.21 -22.95 5.98
CA ASP A 42 5.21 -23.94 6.41
C ASP A 42 6.01 -23.48 7.66
N GLY A 43 5.49 -22.50 8.39
CA GLY A 43 6.15 -21.90 9.55
C GLY A 43 7.35 -21.01 9.19
N PHE A 44 8.11 -20.58 10.21
CA PHE A 44 9.23 -19.65 10.03
C PHE A 44 10.46 -20.25 9.34
N GLY A 45 10.50 -21.58 9.17
CA GLY A 45 11.49 -22.28 8.34
C GLY A 45 11.18 -22.27 6.85
N GLY A 46 9.92 -22.02 6.49
CA GLY A 46 9.46 -21.95 5.12
C GLY A 46 9.51 -20.54 4.52
N PRO A 47 9.12 -20.41 3.24
CA PRO A 47 9.07 -19.12 2.57
C PRO A 47 7.95 -18.23 3.14
N LEU A 48 8.10 -16.93 2.91
CA LEU A 48 7.04 -15.95 3.08
C LEU A 48 6.15 -15.93 1.84
N HIS A 49 4.85 -16.10 2.04
CA HIS A 49 3.84 -15.92 1.00
C HIS A 49 3.24 -14.53 1.13
N LEU A 50 3.36 -13.71 0.09
CA LEU A 50 2.71 -12.41 -0.05
C LEU A 50 1.51 -12.59 -0.98
N VAL A 51 0.29 -12.45 -0.46
CA VAL A 51 -0.96 -12.63 -1.20
C VAL A 51 -1.69 -11.30 -1.29
N GLY A 52 -1.54 -10.62 -2.43
CA GLY A 52 -2.12 -9.33 -2.75
C GLY A 52 -3.49 -9.46 -3.42
N ARG A 53 -4.44 -8.62 -3.01
CA ARG A 53 -5.76 -8.46 -3.63
C ARG A 53 -6.12 -6.99 -3.69
N GLY A 54 -6.80 -6.58 -4.75
CA GLY A 54 -7.29 -5.21 -4.87
C GLY A 54 -8.63 -5.14 -5.58
N ARG A 55 -9.34 -4.04 -5.36
CA ARG A 55 -10.54 -3.66 -6.12
C ARG A 55 -10.70 -2.15 -6.19
N ASP A 56 -11.04 -1.67 -7.38
CA ASP A 56 -11.58 -0.33 -7.61
C ASP A 56 -13.10 -0.42 -7.79
N LEU A 57 -13.82 0.41 -7.05
CA LEU A 57 -15.28 0.41 -7.02
C LEU A 57 -15.82 1.83 -7.18
N ARG A 58 -16.62 2.08 -8.21
CA ARG A 58 -17.39 3.32 -8.36
C ARG A 58 -18.72 3.20 -7.63
N THR A 59 -19.06 4.20 -6.82
CA THR A 59 -20.38 4.34 -6.21
C THR A 59 -21.18 5.34 -7.01
N ALA A 60 -22.36 4.95 -7.50
CA ALA A 60 -23.18 5.79 -8.36
C ALA A 60 -23.56 7.10 -7.63
N ASP A 61 -23.67 8.18 -8.40
CA ASP A 61 -24.34 9.40 -7.93
C ASP A 61 -25.84 9.26 -8.20
N PRO A 62 -26.73 9.35 -7.19
CA PRO A 62 -28.17 9.37 -7.40
C PRO A 62 -28.64 10.48 -8.34
N ALA A 63 -27.84 11.53 -8.55
CA ALA A 63 -28.14 12.63 -9.47
C ALA A 63 -27.70 12.38 -10.93
N ASP A 64 -27.04 11.26 -11.25
CA ASP A 64 -26.70 10.88 -12.63
C ASP A 64 -27.96 10.36 -13.38
N ASP A 65 -28.67 11.25 -14.09
CA ASP A 65 -29.88 10.97 -14.89
C ASP A 65 -29.60 10.38 -16.30
N GLY A 66 -28.49 9.64 -16.50
CA GLY A 66 -28.11 9.09 -17.81
C GLY A 66 -29.15 8.12 -18.39
N PRO A 67 -29.22 7.92 -19.73
CA PRO A 67 -30.15 6.99 -20.37
C PRO A 67 -29.71 5.55 -20.07
N GLY A 68 -30.14 5.05 -18.92
CA GLY A 68 -29.63 3.85 -18.27
C GLY A 68 -29.53 3.96 -16.75
N GLY A 69 -29.94 5.10 -16.17
CA GLY A 69 -29.93 5.43 -14.75
C GLY A 69 -30.27 4.24 -13.85
N THR A 70 -29.24 3.54 -13.39
CA THR A 70 -29.35 2.62 -12.28
C THR A 70 -29.25 3.47 -11.02
N ALA A 71 -30.40 4.00 -10.60
CA ALA A 71 -30.56 4.52 -9.25
C ALA A 71 -30.06 3.47 -8.24
N ALA A 72 -29.17 3.88 -7.33
CA ALA A 72 -28.56 3.10 -6.26
C ALA A 72 -27.78 1.84 -6.73
N GLY A 73 -26.54 2.05 -7.18
CA GLY A 73 -25.64 0.96 -7.56
C GLY A 73 -24.17 1.23 -7.25
N ALA A 74 -23.37 0.18 -7.34
CA ALA A 74 -21.92 0.27 -7.32
C ALA A 74 -21.37 -0.62 -8.43
N GLU A 75 -20.34 -0.13 -9.13
CA GLU A 75 -19.73 -0.77 -10.28
C GLU A 75 -18.29 -1.13 -9.93
N VAL A 76 -17.91 -2.39 -10.12
CA VAL A 76 -16.51 -2.80 -10.01
C VAL A 76 -15.79 -2.35 -11.29
N LEU A 77 -14.84 -1.45 -11.14
CA LEU A 77 -14.06 -0.89 -12.25
C LEU A 77 -12.86 -1.79 -12.61
N GLY A 78 -12.33 -2.50 -11.62
CA GLY A 78 -11.19 -3.39 -11.80
C GLY A 78 -10.88 -4.18 -10.54
N GLU A 79 -10.29 -5.35 -10.74
CA GLU A 79 -9.76 -6.23 -9.70
C GLU A 79 -8.36 -6.68 -10.12
N ALA A 80 -7.51 -6.92 -9.12
CA ALA A 80 -6.18 -7.44 -9.35
C ALA A 80 -5.75 -8.34 -8.20
N THR A 81 -4.94 -9.35 -8.51
CA THR A 81 -4.31 -10.21 -7.51
C THR A 81 -2.83 -10.41 -7.82
N VAL A 82 -2.04 -10.61 -6.77
CA VAL A 82 -0.63 -10.98 -6.85
C VAL A 82 -0.36 -12.08 -5.84
N HIS A 83 0.38 -13.11 -6.21
CA HIS A 83 0.94 -14.06 -5.25
C HIS A 83 2.44 -14.15 -5.47
N ALA A 84 3.21 -13.74 -4.46
CA ALA A 84 4.67 -13.83 -4.45
C ALA A 84 5.15 -14.77 -3.33
N VAL A 85 6.11 -15.63 -3.64
CA VAL A 85 6.79 -16.51 -2.68
C VAL A 85 8.21 -15.99 -2.51
N VAL A 86 8.58 -15.67 -1.27
CA VAL A 86 9.84 -15.01 -0.93
C VAL A 86 10.62 -15.86 0.05
N ASP A 87 11.86 -16.18 -0.29
CA ASP A 87 12.81 -16.75 0.65
C ASP A 87 13.28 -15.66 1.62
N PHE A 88 12.59 -15.55 2.75
CA PHE A 88 12.75 -14.46 3.69
C PHE A 88 14.12 -14.45 4.39
N THR A 89 14.71 -15.63 4.61
CA THR A 89 15.95 -15.80 5.39
C THR A 89 17.21 -15.84 4.51
N ALA A 90 17.06 -15.90 3.18
CA ALA A 90 18.14 -15.75 2.22
C ALA A 90 17.98 -14.46 1.40
N GLY A 91 18.22 -13.30 2.01
CA GLY A 91 18.23 -12.02 1.30
C GLY A 91 16.89 -11.54 0.74
N ARG A 92 15.77 -12.14 1.19
CA ARG A 92 14.39 -11.86 0.70
C ARG A 92 14.28 -12.07 -0.80
N GLU A 93 14.87 -13.16 -1.29
CA GLU A 93 14.86 -13.52 -2.71
C GLU A 93 13.46 -13.96 -3.17
N LEU A 94 12.97 -13.40 -4.28
CA LEU A 94 11.72 -13.80 -4.89
C LEU A 94 11.88 -15.16 -5.59
N ARG A 95 11.15 -16.17 -5.12
CA ARG A 95 11.15 -17.53 -5.67
C ARG A 95 10.09 -17.74 -6.74
N GLN A 96 8.93 -17.11 -6.57
CA GLN A 96 7.80 -17.21 -7.50
C GLN A 96 6.99 -15.92 -7.46
N ILE A 97 6.40 -15.54 -8.59
CA ILE A 97 5.39 -14.48 -8.67
C ILE A 97 4.37 -14.83 -9.74
N THR A 98 3.09 -14.65 -9.42
CA THR A 98 1.97 -14.71 -10.36
C THR A 98 1.05 -13.53 -10.12
N SER A 99 0.31 -13.12 -11.15
CA SER A 99 -0.65 -12.03 -11.08
C SER A 99 -1.89 -12.32 -11.91
N ASP A 100 -2.98 -11.65 -11.54
CA ASP A 100 -4.16 -11.47 -12.36
C ASP A 100 -4.50 -9.97 -12.39
N PRO A 101 -4.53 -9.29 -13.56
CA PRO A 101 -4.23 -9.81 -14.90
C PRO A 101 -2.83 -10.43 -15.03
N THR A 102 -2.70 -11.46 -15.87
CA THR A 102 -1.43 -12.18 -16.06
C THR A 102 -0.39 -11.28 -16.73
N ARG A 103 0.80 -11.17 -16.11
CA ARG A 103 1.96 -10.45 -16.65
C ARG A 103 3.17 -11.39 -16.79
N PRO A 104 3.41 -11.99 -17.98
CA PRO A 104 4.53 -12.91 -18.18
C PRO A 104 5.91 -12.29 -17.88
N ALA A 105 6.04 -10.97 -18.07
CA ALA A 105 7.27 -10.22 -17.81
C ALA A 105 7.74 -10.28 -16.34
N LEU A 106 6.84 -10.51 -15.38
CA LEU A 106 7.18 -10.63 -13.96
C LEU A 106 8.13 -11.81 -13.67
N ALA A 107 8.23 -12.79 -14.57
CA ALA A 107 9.24 -13.85 -14.48
C ALA A 107 10.67 -13.30 -14.38
N GLY A 108 10.95 -12.11 -14.94
CA GLY A 108 12.24 -11.42 -14.83
C GLY A 108 12.62 -10.95 -13.42
N LEU A 109 11.68 -10.95 -12.48
CA LEU A 109 11.90 -10.60 -11.07
C LEU A 109 12.35 -11.81 -10.22
N VAL A 110 12.13 -13.04 -10.70
CA VAL A 110 12.50 -14.25 -9.96
C VAL A 110 14.02 -14.30 -9.79
N GLY A 111 14.47 -14.66 -8.59
CA GLY A 111 15.88 -14.64 -8.19
C GLY A 111 16.39 -13.27 -7.75
N ARG A 112 15.55 -12.23 -7.72
CA ARG A 112 15.91 -10.89 -7.23
C ARG A 112 15.41 -10.68 -5.81
N SER A 113 16.07 -9.78 -5.07
CA SER A 113 15.61 -9.40 -3.74
C SER A 113 14.34 -8.55 -3.84
N VAL A 114 13.33 -8.87 -3.03
CA VAL A 114 12.13 -8.03 -2.85
C VAL A 114 12.45 -6.78 -2.00
N ALA A 115 13.53 -6.78 -1.23
CA ALA A 115 13.88 -5.65 -0.36
C ALA A 115 14.79 -4.60 -1.02
N ALA A 116 15.69 -5.01 -1.92
CA ALA A 116 16.66 -4.12 -2.54
C ALA A 116 16.41 -3.97 -4.05
N GLY A 117 16.15 -2.74 -4.50
CA GLY A 117 16.04 -2.40 -5.93
C GLY A 117 14.79 -2.93 -6.66
N PHE A 118 13.89 -3.65 -5.97
CA PHE A 118 12.74 -4.32 -6.57
C PHE A 118 11.89 -3.41 -7.47
N ARG A 119 11.51 -2.23 -6.99
CA ARG A 119 10.67 -1.27 -7.74
C ARG A 119 11.32 -0.80 -9.04
N GLY A 120 12.61 -0.45 -9.01
CA GLY A 120 13.33 -0.07 -10.23
C GLY A 120 13.44 -1.23 -11.21
N ARG A 121 13.61 -2.47 -10.70
CA ARG A 121 13.60 -3.66 -11.55
C ARG A 121 12.21 -3.95 -12.14
N LEU A 122 11.13 -3.72 -11.39
CA LEU A 122 9.76 -3.83 -11.88
C LEU A 122 9.57 -2.92 -13.10
N ASP A 123 9.97 -1.66 -12.97
CA ASP A 123 9.91 -0.66 -14.06
C ASP A 123 10.72 -1.11 -15.29
N GLU A 124 11.85 -1.80 -15.09
CA GLU A 124 12.69 -2.32 -16.18
C GLU A 124 12.09 -3.56 -16.88
N VAL A 125 11.52 -4.50 -16.12
CA VAL A 125 11.03 -5.78 -16.69
C VAL A 125 9.66 -5.64 -17.34
N ASP A 126 8.80 -4.78 -16.79
CA ASP A 126 7.46 -4.52 -17.30
C ASP A 126 7.17 -3.01 -17.27
N PRO A 127 7.70 -2.23 -18.22
CA PRO A 127 7.42 -0.79 -18.29
C PRO A 127 5.94 -0.46 -18.48
N ALA A 128 5.15 -1.40 -19.03
CA ALA A 128 3.73 -1.21 -19.27
C ALA A 128 2.96 -1.19 -17.94
N VAL A 129 3.20 -2.15 -17.03
CA VAL A 129 2.51 -2.13 -15.72
C VAL A 129 2.83 -0.87 -14.92
N ALA A 130 4.06 -0.36 -15.01
CA ALA A 130 4.43 0.90 -14.37
C ALA A 130 3.73 2.11 -14.98
N ALA A 131 3.53 2.14 -16.30
CA ALA A 131 2.87 3.24 -17.01
C ALA A 131 1.34 3.22 -16.89
N GLU A 132 0.74 2.05 -16.64
CA GLU A 132 -0.70 1.91 -16.45
C GLU A 132 -1.18 2.47 -15.11
N GLU A 133 -0.28 2.54 -14.11
CA GLU A 133 -0.55 3.06 -12.74
C GLU A 133 -1.83 2.46 -12.12
N ASP A 134 -2.09 1.20 -12.48
CA ASP A 134 -3.32 0.51 -12.15
C ASP A 134 -3.23 -0.18 -10.78
N LEU A 135 -4.30 -0.88 -10.44
CA LEU A 135 -4.41 -1.62 -9.20
C LEU A 135 -3.32 -2.71 -9.06
N LEU A 136 -2.91 -3.34 -10.17
CA LEU A 136 -1.87 -4.36 -10.16
C LEU A 136 -0.50 -3.74 -9.87
N TYR A 137 -0.20 -2.59 -10.46
CA TYR A 137 1.02 -1.85 -10.17
C TYR A 137 1.14 -1.51 -8.68
N LEU A 138 0.06 -1.03 -8.04
CA LEU A 138 0.05 -0.79 -6.60
C LEU A 138 0.39 -2.05 -5.79
N LEU A 139 -0.21 -3.20 -6.10
CA LEU A 139 0.08 -4.46 -5.40
C LEU A 139 1.54 -4.88 -5.54
N LEU A 140 2.11 -4.75 -6.73
CA LEU A 140 3.52 -5.07 -7.00
C LEU A 140 4.46 -4.07 -6.32
N ASP A 141 4.16 -2.77 -6.37
CA ASP A 141 4.92 -1.70 -5.74
C ASP A 141 4.94 -1.83 -4.20
N ASP A 142 3.92 -2.43 -3.60
CA ASP A 142 3.82 -2.63 -2.15
C ASP A 142 4.57 -3.89 -1.64
N LEU A 143 4.97 -4.83 -2.50
CA LEU A 143 5.66 -6.06 -2.09
C LEU A 143 6.91 -5.80 -1.23
N PRO A 144 7.79 -4.82 -1.54
CA PRO A 144 8.94 -4.50 -0.69
C PRO A 144 8.55 -4.07 0.72
N GLY A 145 7.50 -3.26 0.85
CA GLY A 145 7.01 -2.78 2.13
C GLY A 145 6.33 -3.89 2.93
N ALA A 146 5.53 -4.74 2.28
CA ALA A 146 4.94 -5.92 2.90
C ALA A 146 6.01 -6.93 3.37
N ALA A 147 7.02 -7.21 2.54
CA ALA A 147 8.14 -8.05 2.92
C ALA A 147 8.93 -7.45 4.11
N LEU A 148 9.17 -6.14 4.13
CA LEU A 148 9.83 -5.45 5.24
C LEU A 148 9.07 -5.63 6.56
N VAL A 149 7.77 -5.29 6.57
CA VAL A 149 6.98 -5.32 7.81
C VAL A 149 6.70 -6.76 8.28
N SER A 150 6.68 -7.75 7.38
CA SER A 150 6.56 -9.18 7.73
C SER A 150 7.66 -9.69 8.69
N GLY A 151 8.77 -8.95 8.81
CA GLY A 151 9.81 -9.21 9.81
C GLY A 151 9.33 -9.05 11.26
N HIS A 152 8.22 -8.33 11.50
CA HIS A 152 7.61 -8.21 12.82
C HIS A 152 7.18 -9.58 13.37
N ALA A 153 6.47 -10.39 12.59
CA ALA A 153 6.06 -11.74 13.01
C ALA A 153 7.27 -12.61 13.39
N TYR A 154 8.38 -12.45 12.66
CA TYR A 154 9.62 -13.15 12.94
C TYR A 154 10.26 -12.69 14.25
N GLY A 155 10.35 -11.37 14.48
CA GLY A 155 10.82 -10.80 15.75
C GLY A 155 9.95 -11.20 16.94
N ALA A 156 8.62 -11.20 16.75
CA ALA A 156 7.66 -11.61 17.78
C ALA A 156 7.81 -13.09 18.17
N ALA A 157 8.09 -13.97 17.21
CA ALA A 157 8.39 -15.38 17.44
C ALA A 157 9.78 -15.58 18.09
N ALA A 158 10.78 -14.78 17.69
CA ALA A 158 12.12 -14.81 18.29
C ALA A 158 12.08 -14.43 19.78
N GLN A 159 11.25 -13.44 20.13
CA GLN A 159 11.05 -13.03 21.51
C GLN A 159 10.35 -14.13 22.31
N GLU A 160 9.26 -14.70 21.79
CA GLU A 160 8.54 -15.79 22.44
C GLU A 160 9.43 -17.01 22.70
N ALA A 161 10.28 -17.39 21.74
CA ALA A 161 11.23 -18.49 21.91
C ALA A 161 12.22 -18.21 23.07
N ARG A 162 12.64 -16.95 23.27
CA ARG A 162 13.50 -16.55 24.40
C ARG A 162 12.76 -16.58 25.73
N GLU A 163 11.49 -16.19 25.75
CA GLU A 163 10.67 -16.16 26.95
C GLU A 163 10.25 -17.56 27.42
N THR A 164 10.03 -18.49 26.48
CA THR A 164 9.46 -19.82 26.76
C THR A 164 10.45 -20.98 26.67
N GLY A 165 11.61 -20.81 26.01
CA GLY A 165 12.61 -21.87 25.84
C GLY A 165 12.25 -22.96 24.80
N VAL A 166 11.21 -22.76 24.00
CA VAL A 166 10.74 -23.64 22.89
C VAL A 166 11.63 -23.41 21.64
N PRO A 167 11.84 -24.41 20.73
CA PRO A 167 12.98 -24.37 19.82
C PRO A 167 13.01 -23.13 18.92
N ALA A 168 14.25 -22.69 18.69
CA ALA A 168 14.60 -21.49 17.97
C ALA A 168 13.99 -21.48 16.57
N ILE A 169 13.36 -20.35 16.20
CA ILE A 169 13.17 -20.04 14.78
C ILE A 169 14.55 -20.03 14.09
N PRO A 170 14.64 -20.40 12.80
CA PRO A 170 15.91 -20.34 12.08
C PRO A 170 16.56 -18.97 12.29
N PRO A 171 17.88 -18.83 12.37
CA PRO A 171 18.49 -17.52 12.38
C PRO A 171 18.34 -16.86 11.00
N MET A 172 18.05 -15.56 10.95
CA MET A 172 18.27 -14.79 9.71
C MET A 172 19.77 -14.82 9.40
N ARG A 173 20.15 -15.01 8.13
CA ARG A 173 21.57 -14.96 7.76
C ARG A 173 22.17 -13.60 8.13
N GLN A 174 23.34 -13.62 8.76
CA GLN A 174 24.09 -12.41 9.13
C GLN A 174 24.36 -11.57 7.86
N GLY A 175 23.86 -10.33 7.84
CA GLY A 175 24.00 -9.40 6.70
C GLY A 175 22.67 -8.86 6.15
N ASP A 176 21.57 -9.58 6.37
CA ASP A 176 20.27 -9.31 5.70
C ASP A 176 19.42 -8.22 6.36
N TYR A 177 19.76 -7.81 7.59
CA TYR A 177 19.07 -6.74 8.32
C TYR A 177 20.06 -5.84 9.03
N ARG A 178 20.24 -4.61 8.54
CA ARG A 178 21.03 -3.57 9.20
C ARG A 178 20.06 -2.57 9.81
N HIS A 179 20.15 -2.35 11.12
CA HIS A 179 19.50 -1.21 11.75
C HIS A 179 20.22 0.05 11.27
N VAL A 180 19.63 0.73 10.29
CA VAL A 180 20.19 1.96 9.74
C VAL A 180 19.71 3.11 10.61
N THR A 181 20.63 3.70 11.36
CA THR A 181 20.38 4.89 12.18
C THR A 181 19.89 6.04 11.29
N ASP A 182 18.95 6.83 11.81
CA ASP A 182 18.36 7.99 11.13
C ASP A 182 17.67 7.66 9.80
N LEU A 183 17.31 6.40 9.57
CA LEU A 183 16.52 5.99 8.40
C LEU A 183 15.15 6.69 8.35
N CYS A 184 14.52 6.82 9.53
CA CYS A 184 13.21 7.44 9.69
C CYS A 184 13.03 7.91 11.15
N ALA A 185 11.90 8.56 11.45
CA ALA A 185 11.59 9.07 12.79
C ALA A 185 11.73 8.00 13.88
N GLY A 186 11.25 6.78 13.64
CA GLY A 186 11.36 5.67 14.60
C GLY A 186 12.80 5.16 14.80
N PHE A 187 13.67 5.35 13.81
CA PHE A 187 15.09 4.96 13.82
C PHE A 187 16.01 6.14 14.14
N ALA A 188 15.48 7.24 14.69
CA ALA A 188 16.28 8.39 15.06
C ALA A 188 17.39 8.00 16.05
N THR A 189 18.56 8.62 15.88
CA THR A 189 19.66 8.55 16.85
C THR A 189 19.15 8.89 18.26
N GLY A 190 19.45 8.02 19.24
CA GLY A 190 18.96 8.17 20.62
C GLY A 190 17.46 7.91 20.80
N GLY A 191 16.73 7.53 19.75
CA GLY A 191 15.34 7.11 19.80
C GLY A 191 15.17 5.71 20.42
N THR A 192 13.93 5.32 20.69
CA THR A 192 13.56 4.05 21.33
C THR A 192 14.21 2.84 20.65
N ILE A 193 14.05 2.72 19.32
CA ILE A 193 14.59 1.58 18.57
C ILE A 193 16.12 1.53 18.67
N MET A 194 16.79 2.65 18.43
CA MET A 194 18.25 2.68 18.37
C MET A 194 18.88 2.44 19.74
N SER A 195 18.27 2.97 20.80
CA SER A 195 18.73 2.74 22.18
C SER A 195 18.70 1.25 22.55
N GLU A 196 17.65 0.52 22.16
CA GLU A 196 17.58 -0.92 22.40
C GLU A 196 18.51 -1.73 21.51
N VAL A 197 18.69 -1.31 20.25
CA VAL A 197 19.68 -1.94 19.36
C VAL A 197 21.08 -1.81 19.96
N GLU A 198 21.44 -0.64 20.49
CA GLU A 198 22.73 -0.40 21.15
C GLU A 198 22.88 -1.23 22.44
N ALA A 199 21.83 -1.28 23.27
CA ALA A 199 21.88 -1.99 24.55
C ALA A 199 21.82 -3.52 24.41
N PHE A 200 21.06 -4.04 23.45
CA PHE A 200 20.68 -5.45 23.39
C PHE A 200 20.97 -6.13 22.05
N GLY A 201 21.51 -5.41 21.06
CA GLY A 201 21.83 -5.90 19.72
C GLY A 201 20.59 -6.16 18.85
N ARG A 202 19.40 -5.68 19.23
CA ARG A 202 18.13 -5.95 18.55
C ARG A 202 17.11 -4.83 18.76
N SER A 203 16.22 -4.63 17.80
CA SER A 203 15.06 -3.74 17.98
C SER A 203 14.04 -4.30 18.97
N PRO A 204 13.26 -3.43 19.64
CA PRO A 204 12.11 -3.85 20.44
C PRO A 204 11.05 -4.47 19.54
N VAL A 205 10.35 -5.48 20.04
CA VAL A 205 9.14 -5.98 19.39
C VAL A 205 7.98 -5.06 19.75
N VAL A 206 7.28 -4.59 18.73
CA VAL A 206 6.10 -3.72 18.90
C VAL A 206 4.98 -4.48 19.62
N THR A 207 4.38 -3.86 20.63
CA THR A 207 3.10 -4.30 21.19
C THR A 207 2.04 -3.31 20.74
N GLY A 208 1.19 -3.72 19.79
CA GLY A 208 0.12 -2.88 19.25
C GLY A 208 -1.20 -2.97 20.04
N PRO A 209 -2.11 -1.99 19.88
CA PRO A 209 -3.49 -2.12 20.36
C PRO A 209 -4.24 -3.20 19.56
N VAL A 210 -5.35 -3.73 20.10
CA VAL A 210 -6.28 -4.60 19.34
C VAL A 210 -6.69 -3.90 18.06
N ALA A 211 -6.66 -4.62 16.94
CA ALA A 211 -7.12 -4.13 15.64
C ALA A 211 -8.65 -4.25 15.56
N PRO A 212 -9.40 -3.13 15.54
CA PRO A 212 -10.83 -3.18 15.27
C PRO A 212 -11.08 -3.64 13.83
N PRO A 213 -12.23 -4.25 13.52
CA PRO A 213 -12.56 -4.63 12.14
C PRO A 213 -12.57 -3.40 11.22
N LEU A 214 -12.10 -3.60 9.98
CA LEU A 214 -12.17 -2.57 8.93
C LEU A 214 -13.47 -2.69 8.13
N GLU A 215 -14.08 -3.88 8.11
CA GLU A 215 -15.34 -4.14 7.46
C GLU A 215 -16.44 -3.23 8.01
N ARG A 216 -17.37 -2.84 7.14
CA ARG A 216 -18.54 -2.05 7.51
C ARG A 216 -19.76 -2.99 7.57
N PRO A 217 -20.37 -3.20 8.75
CA PRO A 217 -21.62 -3.93 8.83
C PRO A 217 -22.68 -3.33 7.90
N GLY A 218 -23.31 -4.16 7.08
CA GLY A 218 -24.34 -3.74 6.12
C GLY A 218 -23.83 -3.21 4.77
N ASP A 219 -22.51 -3.14 4.53
CA ASP A 219 -21.95 -2.80 3.21
C ASP A 219 -20.88 -3.82 2.80
N PRO A 220 -21.27 -4.94 2.14
CA PRO A 220 -20.33 -5.97 1.68
C PRO A 220 -19.37 -5.46 0.59
N LEU A 221 -19.65 -4.29 0.00
CA LEU A 221 -18.79 -3.67 -1.01
C LEU A 221 -17.79 -2.67 -0.40
N ALA A 222 -17.81 -2.47 0.92
CA ALA A 222 -16.88 -1.55 1.59
C ALA A 222 -15.41 -1.95 1.40
N TRP A 223 -15.14 -3.26 1.28
CA TRP A 223 -13.83 -3.88 1.00
C TRP A 223 -14.00 -5.05 0.03
N HIS A 224 -12.94 -5.38 -0.72
CA HIS A 224 -12.86 -6.66 -1.45
C HIS A 224 -12.85 -7.85 -0.48
N ASP A 225 -12.91 -9.08 -1.01
CA ASP A 225 -12.85 -10.27 -0.17
C ASP A 225 -11.53 -10.31 0.62
N THR A 226 -11.65 -10.33 1.94
CA THR A 226 -10.53 -10.30 2.88
C THR A 226 -10.65 -11.45 3.87
N PRO A 227 -10.20 -12.67 3.50
CA PRO A 227 -10.28 -13.83 4.36
C PRO A 227 -9.65 -13.60 5.74
N PRO A 228 -10.11 -14.27 6.82
CA PRO A 228 -9.49 -14.17 8.13
C PRO A 228 -8.00 -14.56 8.08
N LEU A 229 -7.16 -13.79 8.77
CA LEU A 229 -5.74 -14.13 8.91
C LEU A 229 -5.57 -15.28 9.91
N PRO A 230 -4.66 -16.24 9.65
CA PRO A 230 -4.28 -17.24 10.63
C PRO A 230 -3.45 -16.60 11.77
N PRO A 231 -3.29 -17.28 12.92
CA PRO A 231 -2.31 -16.90 13.93
C PRO A 231 -0.93 -16.68 13.31
N ARG A 232 -0.24 -15.63 13.76
CA ARG A 232 1.05 -15.17 13.24
C ARG A 232 1.03 -14.64 11.80
N GLY A 233 -0.14 -14.60 11.16
CA GLY A 233 -0.33 -13.90 9.90
C GLY A 233 -0.29 -12.39 10.08
N MET A 234 0.11 -11.68 9.04
CA MET A 234 0.05 -10.21 8.98
C MET A 234 -0.73 -9.75 7.76
N ARG A 235 -1.29 -8.56 7.82
CA ARG A 235 -1.95 -7.92 6.66
C ARG A 235 -1.53 -6.46 6.59
N ARG A 236 -1.18 -6.04 5.39
CA ARG A 236 -1.19 -4.65 4.98
C ARG A 236 -2.54 -4.37 4.33
N ALA A 237 -3.25 -3.36 4.78
CA ALA A 237 -4.54 -2.94 4.23
C ALA A 237 -4.49 -1.46 3.85
N ARG A 238 -5.02 -1.13 2.67
CA ARG A 238 -5.21 0.24 2.20
C ARG A 238 -6.61 0.48 1.70
N ARG A 239 -7.08 1.70 1.94
CA ARG A 239 -8.26 2.28 1.30
C ARG A 239 -7.88 3.64 0.76
N VAL A 240 -8.31 3.98 -0.44
CA VAL A 240 -8.27 5.34 -0.99
C VAL A 240 -9.64 5.63 -1.56
N ASP A 241 -10.33 6.58 -0.96
CA ASP A 241 -11.59 7.14 -1.44
C ASP A 241 -11.30 8.45 -2.16
N VAL A 242 -11.85 8.61 -3.37
CA VAL A 242 -11.77 9.84 -4.17
C VAL A 242 -13.18 10.27 -4.54
N ARG A 243 -13.50 11.54 -4.30
CA ARG A 243 -14.76 12.16 -4.74
C ARG A 243 -14.50 13.57 -5.21
N LEU A 244 -15.32 14.04 -6.15
CA LEU A 244 -15.31 15.44 -6.56
C LEU A 244 -16.09 16.30 -5.56
N ASP A 245 -15.75 17.58 -5.49
CA ASP A 245 -16.62 18.60 -4.90
C ASP A 245 -17.78 18.92 -5.85
N GLY A 246 -18.75 19.72 -5.40
CA GLY A 246 -19.94 20.02 -6.21
C GLY A 246 -19.63 20.78 -7.52
N SER A 247 -18.47 21.41 -7.62
CA SER A 247 -18.03 22.11 -8.84
C SER A 247 -17.21 21.23 -9.80
N GLY A 248 -16.70 20.09 -9.32
CA GLY A 248 -15.71 19.27 -10.03
C GLY A 248 -14.30 19.88 -10.08
N ALA A 249 -14.07 21.06 -9.50
CA ALA A 249 -12.77 21.74 -9.50
C ALA A 249 -11.80 21.15 -8.47
N ARG A 250 -12.34 20.52 -7.41
CA ARG A 250 -11.55 19.87 -6.37
C ARG A 250 -11.91 18.40 -6.27
N ALA A 251 -10.89 17.58 -6.04
CA ALA A 251 -11.06 16.22 -5.59
C ALA A 251 -10.67 16.10 -4.12
N HIS A 252 -11.52 15.48 -3.33
CA HIS A 252 -11.23 15.12 -1.94
C HIS A 252 -10.81 13.67 -1.88
N VAL A 253 -9.66 13.45 -1.23
CA VAL A 253 -9.07 12.14 -1.02
C VAL A 253 -9.11 11.82 0.47
N ASP A 254 -9.60 10.62 0.80
CA ASP A 254 -9.54 10.05 2.15
C ASP A 254 -8.89 8.65 2.07
N ALA A 255 -7.75 8.50 2.72
CA ALA A 255 -6.97 7.28 2.67
C ALA A 255 -6.74 6.69 4.06
N LEU A 256 -6.70 5.37 4.12
CA LEU A 256 -6.32 4.58 5.29
C LEU A 256 -5.19 3.64 4.90
N PHE A 257 -4.21 3.53 5.79
CA PHE A 257 -3.16 2.52 5.74
C PHE A 257 -3.10 1.82 7.09
N ARG A 258 -3.07 0.48 7.10
CA ARG A 258 -2.89 -0.33 8.30
C ARG A 258 -1.99 -1.54 8.02
N ASP A 259 -0.95 -1.71 8.82
CA ASP A 259 -0.25 -2.99 8.99
C ASP A 259 -0.74 -3.64 10.31
N SER A 260 -1.21 -4.89 10.25
CA SER A 260 -1.67 -5.66 11.41
C SER A 260 -0.97 -7.01 11.54
N TYR A 261 -0.95 -7.55 12.76
CA TYR A 261 -0.39 -8.86 13.10
C TYR A 261 -1.34 -9.61 14.03
N VAL A 262 -1.57 -10.89 13.71
CA VAL A 262 -2.36 -11.79 14.56
C VAL A 262 -1.43 -12.47 15.56
N LEU A 263 -1.68 -12.23 16.84
CA LEU A 263 -0.97 -12.91 17.93
C LEU A 263 -1.18 -14.45 17.86
N PRO A 264 -0.31 -15.25 18.49
CA PRO A 264 -0.48 -16.71 18.55
C PRO A 264 -1.86 -17.16 19.06
N GLU A 265 -2.47 -16.36 19.94
CA GLU A 265 -3.79 -16.58 20.54
C GLU A 265 -4.95 -16.19 19.60
N GLY A 266 -4.67 -15.69 18.40
CA GLY A 266 -5.67 -15.33 17.39
C GLY A 266 -6.15 -13.87 17.46
N VAL A 267 -5.60 -13.04 18.36
CA VAL A 267 -5.98 -11.62 18.48
C VAL A 267 -5.20 -10.78 17.47
N ALA A 268 -5.89 -10.09 16.57
CA ALA A 268 -5.27 -9.12 15.68
C ALA A 268 -4.89 -7.84 16.42
N THR A 269 -3.68 -7.33 16.19
CA THR A 269 -3.16 -6.07 16.72
C THR A 269 -2.62 -5.19 15.61
N VAL A 270 -2.62 -3.87 15.81
CA VAL A 270 -2.13 -2.90 14.82
C VAL A 270 -0.67 -2.56 15.08
N ILE A 271 0.17 -2.61 14.05
CA ILE A 271 1.58 -2.20 14.13
C ILE A 271 1.74 -0.74 13.67
N HIS A 272 1.22 -0.44 12.49
CA HIS A 272 1.27 0.90 11.90
C HIS A 272 -0.10 1.25 11.36
N GLU A 273 -0.58 2.46 11.63
CA GLU A 273 -1.77 2.99 11.01
C GLU A 273 -1.70 4.51 10.89
N TYR A 274 -2.05 4.96 9.69
CA TYR A 274 -2.28 6.36 9.35
C TYR A 274 -3.61 6.48 8.63
N THR A 275 -4.32 7.58 8.87
CA THR A 275 -5.27 8.12 7.89
C THR A 275 -4.64 9.32 7.21
N VAL A 276 -4.94 9.54 5.94
CA VAL A 276 -4.45 10.68 5.17
C VAL A 276 -5.63 11.33 4.47
N THR A 277 -5.79 12.63 4.62
CA THR A 277 -6.72 13.44 3.84
C THR A 277 -5.93 14.31 2.89
N ALA A 278 -6.45 14.51 1.68
CA ALA A 278 -5.85 15.43 0.72
C ALA A 278 -6.92 16.10 -0.13
N GLU A 279 -6.58 17.28 -0.65
CA GLU A 279 -7.35 17.97 -1.67
C GLU A 279 -6.47 18.13 -2.91
N VAL A 280 -7.04 17.87 -4.09
CA VAL A 280 -6.36 17.97 -5.38
C VAL A 280 -7.12 18.94 -6.27
N ASP A 281 -6.40 19.84 -6.93
CA ASP A 281 -6.89 20.65 -8.04
C ASP A 281 -7.04 19.76 -9.28
N THR A 282 -8.26 19.59 -9.78
CA THR A 282 -8.53 18.64 -10.87
C THR A 282 -8.03 19.16 -12.21
N ALA A 283 -7.99 20.47 -12.41
CA ALA A 283 -7.53 21.08 -13.66
C ALA A 283 -6.01 20.93 -13.85
N THR A 284 -5.25 21.03 -12.75
CA THR A 284 -3.78 20.96 -12.76
C THR A 284 -3.23 19.65 -12.22
N SER A 285 -4.07 18.74 -11.73
CA SER A 285 -3.67 17.49 -11.07
C SER A 285 -2.62 17.69 -10.00
N THR A 286 -2.82 18.72 -9.16
CA THR A 286 -1.85 19.18 -8.15
C THR A 286 -2.47 19.15 -6.77
N PHE A 287 -1.73 18.68 -5.77
CA PHE A 287 -2.16 18.74 -4.37
C PHE A 287 -2.33 20.18 -3.91
N VAL A 288 -3.50 20.49 -3.36
CA VAL A 288 -3.79 21.74 -2.66
C VAL A 288 -3.34 21.62 -1.21
N SER A 289 -3.66 20.50 -0.57
CA SER A 289 -3.31 20.17 0.81
C SER A 289 -3.17 18.66 0.98
N CYS A 290 -2.40 18.24 1.98
CA CYS A 290 -2.29 16.84 2.39
C CYS A 290 -1.92 16.77 3.88
N GLU A 291 -2.70 16.02 4.65
CA GLU A 291 -2.53 15.87 6.09
C GLU A 291 -2.56 14.39 6.46
N ALA A 292 -1.60 13.97 7.27
CA ALA A 292 -1.58 12.62 7.84
C ALA A 292 -1.93 12.67 9.32
N THR A 293 -2.82 11.78 9.75
CA THR A 293 -3.15 11.58 11.16
C THR A 293 -2.63 10.21 11.61
N PRO A 294 -1.64 10.18 12.52
CA PRO A 294 -1.25 8.97 13.22
C PRO A 294 -2.41 8.35 13.98
N ARG A 295 -2.61 7.04 13.86
CA ARG A 295 -3.66 6.32 14.60
C ARG A 295 -3.10 5.25 15.52
N ALA A 296 -2.21 4.42 15.01
CA ALA A 296 -1.50 3.42 15.81
C ALA A 296 -0.06 3.36 15.34
N LEU A 297 0.92 3.69 16.20
CA LEU A 297 2.33 3.69 15.81
C LEU A 297 3.21 3.04 16.87
N PRO A 298 4.33 2.40 16.47
CA PRO A 298 5.12 1.60 17.39
C PRO A 298 5.71 2.35 18.58
N PHE A 299 6.30 3.53 18.34
CA PHE A 299 7.13 4.22 19.33
C PHE A 299 6.86 5.73 19.34
N VAL A 300 7.18 6.37 20.46
CA VAL A 300 6.93 7.81 20.74
C VAL A 300 7.51 8.76 19.69
N GLU A 301 8.56 8.35 18.97
CA GLU A 301 9.18 9.17 17.93
C GLU A 301 8.36 9.19 16.63
N CYS A 302 7.64 8.10 16.33
CA CYS A 302 6.98 7.90 15.04
C CYS A 302 5.91 8.97 14.69
N PRO A 303 5.06 9.46 15.62
CA PRO A 303 4.04 10.47 15.30
C PRO A 303 4.57 11.75 14.68
N ALA A 304 5.80 12.16 14.99
CA ALA A 304 6.40 13.38 14.46
C ALA A 304 6.52 13.37 12.92
N ALA A 305 6.58 12.19 12.30
CA ALA A 305 6.64 12.04 10.85
C ALA A 305 5.40 12.57 10.12
N ALA A 306 4.24 12.65 10.80
CA ALA A 306 2.95 13.04 10.20
C ALA A 306 3.01 14.39 9.47
N ALA A 307 3.76 15.36 10.03
CA ALA A 307 3.93 16.68 9.44
C ALA A 307 4.59 16.66 8.05
N SER A 308 5.28 15.58 7.67
CA SER A 308 5.88 15.46 6.33
C SER A 308 4.82 15.37 5.21
N ALA A 309 3.59 14.97 5.50
CA ALA A 309 2.50 14.92 4.51
C ALA A 309 2.22 16.29 3.87
N ALA A 310 2.32 17.38 4.65
CA ALA A 310 2.09 18.73 4.16
C ALA A 310 3.06 19.17 3.06
N ARG A 311 4.20 18.49 2.91
CA ARG A 311 5.17 18.74 1.82
C ARG A 311 4.63 18.38 0.43
N LEU A 312 3.51 17.65 0.36
CA LEU A 312 2.86 17.37 -0.91
C LEU A 312 2.10 18.58 -1.46
N ALA A 313 1.72 19.55 -0.64
CA ALA A 313 1.03 20.75 -1.14
C ALA A 313 1.86 21.45 -2.23
N GLY A 314 1.23 21.73 -3.38
CA GLY A 314 1.86 22.28 -4.57
C GLY A 314 2.55 21.26 -5.48
N MET A 315 2.59 19.97 -5.12
CA MET A 315 3.17 18.92 -5.96
C MET A 315 2.15 18.35 -6.95
N PRO A 316 2.55 18.00 -8.19
CA PRO A 316 1.70 17.22 -9.09
C PRO A 316 1.48 15.80 -8.57
N LEU A 317 0.37 15.19 -8.97
CA LEU A 317 0.12 13.76 -8.78
C LEU A 317 1.17 12.92 -9.52
N ALA A 318 1.39 13.23 -10.80
CA ALA A 318 2.36 12.54 -11.63
C ALA A 318 3.81 12.72 -11.13
N GLY A 319 4.56 11.61 -11.08
CA GLY A 319 5.93 11.57 -10.60
C GLY A 319 6.08 11.53 -9.07
N LEU A 320 4.98 11.31 -8.32
CA LEU A 320 4.99 11.38 -6.86
C LEU A 320 5.79 10.22 -6.24
N ARG A 321 5.63 8.98 -6.72
CA ARG A 321 6.39 7.81 -6.24
C ARG A 321 7.90 8.02 -6.30
N PRO A 322 8.52 8.41 -7.43
CA PRO A 322 9.95 8.67 -7.47
C PRO A 322 10.35 9.92 -6.68
N PHE A 323 9.48 10.95 -6.58
CA PHE A 323 9.75 12.14 -5.75
C PHE A 323 9.84 11.78 -4.26
N VAL A 324 8.79 11.17 -3.69
CA VAL A 324 8.74 10.77 -2.27
C VAL A 324 9.93 9.89 -1.91
N ARG A 325 10.25 8.90 -2.77
CA ARG A 325 11.41 8.01 -2.55
C ARG A 325 12.74 8.76 -2.42
N ARG A 326 12.92 9.89 -3.12
CA ARG A 326 14.16 10.68 -3.11
C ARG A 326 14.19 11.74 -2.02
N THR A 327 13.06 12.37 -1.71
CA THR A 327 13.02 13.60 -0.89
C THR A 327 12.50 13.37 0.53
N PHE A 328 11.74 12.29 0.76
CA PHE A 328 11.23 11.95 2.08
C PHE A 328 12.19 10.98 2.75
N VAL A 329 13.32 11.52 3.21
CA VAL A 329 14.37 10.75 3.87
C VAL A 329 14.65 11.29 5.26
N GLY A 330 15.25 10.46 6.11
CA GLY A 330 15.69 10.88 7.43
C GLY A 330 14.60 10.90 8.49
N THR A 331 14.95 11.42 9.66
CA THR A 331 14.11 11.44 10.87
C THR A 331 12.90 12.37 10.79
N SER A 332 12.84 13.22 9.76
CA SER A 332 11.71 14.14 9.55
C SER A 332 10.46 13.46 8.97
N THR A 333 10.51 12.16 8.73
CA THR A 333 9.42 11.38 8.12
C THR A 333 9.49 9.90 8.54
N CYS A 334 8.58 9.06 8.04
CA CYS A 334 8.50 7.63 8.33
C CYS A 334 8.46 6.83 7.03
N THR A 335 9.20 5.73 6.96
CA THR A 335 9.15 4.83 5.79
C THR A 335 7.74 4.33 5.48
N HIS A 336 6.93 4.04 6.51
CA HIS A 336 5.54 3.61 6.34
C HIS A 336 4.60 4.74 5.89
N LEU A 337 4.85 5.97 6.36
CA LEU A 337 4.08 7.13 5.89
C LEU A 337 4.46 7.47 4.45
N ASN A 338 5.75 7.47 4.09
CA ASN A 338 6.22 7.66 2.72
C ASN A 338 5.59 6.66 1.76
N ASP A 339 5.49 5.41 2.19
CA ASP A 339 4.86 4.34 1.44
C ASP A 339 3.34 4.54 1.28
N THR A 340 2.70 5.30 2.17
CA THR A 340 1.30 5.73 2.03
C THR A 340 1.17 6.95 1.12
N LEU A 341 2.03 7.96 1.29
CA LEU A 341 2.00 9.19 0.51
C LEU A 341 2.31 8.95 -0.97
N ARG A 342 3.26 8.04 -1.28
CA ARG A 342 3.56 7.68 -2.67
C ARG A 342 2.37 7.07 -3.41
N VAL A 343 1.48 6.38 -2.69
CA VAL A 343 0.29 5.73 -3.28
C VAL A 343 -0.74 6.75 -3.74
N LEU A 344 -0.68 7.98 -3.25
CA LEU A 344 -1.57 9.04 -3.69
C LEU A 344 -1.36 9.44 -5.17
N GLU A 345 -0.29 8.98 -5.82
CA GLU A 345 -0.14 9.10 -7.29
C GLU A 345 -1.33 8.47 -8.02
N ASP A 346 -1.82 7.33 -7.51
CA ASP A 346 -2.93 6.57 -8.08
C ASP A 346 -4.25 7.37 -8.13
N VAL A 347 -4.37 8.46 -7.35
CA VAL A 347 -5.54 9.36 -7.42
C VAL A 347 -5.76 9.84 -8.84
N GLN A 348 -4.70 10.00 -9.65
CA GLN A 348 -4.82 10.37 -11.05
C GLN A 348 -5.67 9.37 -11.85
N ALA A 349 -5.43 8.06 -11.68
CA ALA A 349 -6.22 7.02 -12.32
C ALA A 349 -7.66 6.96 -11.76
N LEU A 350 -7.83 7.20 -10.46
CA LEU A 350 -9.15 7.16 -9.80
C LEU A 350 -10.05 8.35 -10.15
N LEU A 351 -9.49 9.47 -10.66
CA LEU A 351 -10.26 10.61 -11.15
C LEU A 351 -10.93 10.34 -12.50
N GLY A 352 -10.34 9.52 -13.36
CA GLY A 352 -10.85 9.23 -14.70
C GLY A 352 -12.34 8.79 -14.71
N PRO A 353 -12.73 7.79 -13.89
CA PRO A 353 -14.13 7.34 -13.79
C PRO A 353 -15.10 8.37 -13.20
N LEU A 354 -14.60 9.45 -12.59
CA LEU A 354 -15.39 10.53 -12.00
C LEU A 354 -15.66 11.69 -12.96
N HIS A 355 -15.01 11.72 -14.13
CA HIS A 355 -15.23 12.74 -15.15
C HIS A 355 -16.16 12.24 -16.27
N PRO A 356 -17.45 12.63 -16.29
CA PRO A 356 -18.36 12.25 -17.37
C PRO A 356 -17.95 12.78 -18.77
N HIS A 357 -17.12 13.82 -18.85
CA HIS A 357 -16.71 14.45 -20.12
C HIS A 357 -15.42 13.91 -20.77
N LEU A 358 -14.72 12.94 -20.16
CA LEU A 358 -13.53 12.32 -20.78
C LEU A 358 -13.86 11.07 -21.62
N ARG A 359 -15.11 10.60 -21.61
CA ARG A 359 -15.56 9.48 -22.46
C ARG A 359 -15.57 9.82 -23.96
N GLU A 360 -15.68 11.09 -24.34
CA GLU A 360 -15.66 11.52 -25.76
C GLU A 360 -14.25 11.83 -26.29
N GLY A 361 -13.26 12.07 -25.42
CA GLY A 361 -11.90 12.42 -25.84
C GLY A 361 -11.03 11.23 -26.26
N ALA A 362 -11.34 10.02 -25.77
CA ALA A 362 -10.59 8.80 -26.11
C ALA A 362 -10.92 8.30 -27.53
N HIS A 363 -12.20 8.34 -27.94
CA HIS A 363 -12.62 7.91 -29.28
C HIS A 363 -12.14 8.86 -30.39
N LEU A 364 -11.90 10.14 -30.09
CA LEU A 364 -11.38 11.10 -31.08
C LEU A 364 -9.87 10.95 -31.33
N ARG A 365 -9.09 10.47 -30.35
CA ARG A 365 -7.64 10.22 -30.53
C ARG A 365 -7.36 8.95 -31.32
N GLU A 366 -8.21 7.93 -31.19
CA GLU A 366 -8.12 6.70 -32.00
C GLU A 366 -8.49 6.94 -33.48
N GLY A 367 -9.43 7.85 -33.75
CA GLY A 367 -9.83 8.22 -35.12
C GLY A 367 -8.83 9.11 -35.87
N ALA A 368 -8.02 9.91 -35.14
CA ALA A 368 -7.02 10.79 -35.74
C ALA A 368 -5.78 10.03 -36.23
N HIS A 369 -5.31 9.03 -35.46
CA HIS A 369 -4.14 8.23 -35.84
C HIS A 369 -4.38 7.30 -37.04
N LEU A 370 -5.63 6.89 -37.29
CA LEU A 370 -5.97 6.05 -38.44
C LEU A 370 -6.07 6.84 -39.77
N ARG A 371 -6.24 8.17 -39.73
CA ARG A 371 -6.35 8.99 -40.95
C ARG A 371 -5.02 9.57 -41.44
N GLU A 372 -4.04 9.77 -40.57
CA GLU A 372 -2.70 10.25 -40.98
C GLU A 372 -1.80 9.13 -41.55
N GLY A 373 -2.09 7.86 -41.27
CA GLY A 373 -1.31 6.73 -41.80
C GLY A 373 -1.62 6.32 -43.25
N ALA A 374 -2.70 6.84 -43.85
CA ALA A 374 -3.18 6.39 -45.17
C ALA A 374 -2.68 7.23 -46.37
N HIS A 375 -1.93 8.33 -46.14
CA HIS A 375 -1.55 9.27 -47.20
C HIS A 375 -0.06 9.30 -47.58
N LEU A 376 0.78 8.38 -47.08
CA LEU A 376 2.24 8.40 -47.35
C LEU A 376 2.82 7.12 -47.95
N ARG A 377 2.01 6.29 -48.62
CA ARG A 377 2.52 5.12 -49.38
C ARG A 377 1.79 4.92 -50.69
N GLU A 378 1.92 5.86 -51.62
CA GLU A 378 1.70 5.60 -53.05
C GLU A 378 2.46 6.64 -53.87
N GLY A 379 3.49 6.19 -54.61
CA GLY A 379 4.14 7.01 -55.65
C GLY A 379 5.66 7.13 -55.55
N ALA A 380 6.40 6.02 -55.65
CA ALA A 380 7.82 6.09 -55.99
C ALA A 380 8.34 4.80 -56.66
N GLU A 381 7.64 4.28 -57.67
CA GLU A 381 8.23 3.39 -58.68
C GLU A 381 7.52 3.68 -60.01
N ASN A 382 8.22 4.29 -60.99
CA ASN A 382 8.47 3.72 -62.33
C ASN A 382 9.04 4.76 -63.33
N HIS A 383 10.01 4.31 -64.14
CA HIS A 383 10.61 4.88 -65.36
C HIS A 383 11.80 5.86 -65.25
N GLY A 384 12.96 5.41 -65.79
CA GLY A 384 14.04 6.25 -66.30
C GLY A 384 15.43 5.68 -66.07
#